data_AF-A0A7V0P116-F1
#
_entry.id   AF-A0A7V0P116-F1
#
_cell.length_a   1.000
_cell.length_b   1.000
_cell.length_c   1.000
_cell.angle_alpha   90.00
_cell.angle_beta   90.00
_cell.angle_gamma   90.00
#
_symmetry.space_group_name_H-M   'P 1'
#
loop_
_entity.id
_entity.type
_entity.pdbx_description
1 polymer ?
#
loop_
_entity_poly.entity_id
_entity_poly.type
_entity_poly.pdbx_seq_one_letter_code
_entity_poly.pdbx_strand_id
1 'polypeptide(L)'
;MKREMASLLQSQSMLDSGFWGISDFDISSLEAYVLQIEKVMSGILTQGNQIKEKKLQLTKLLYKSNGNISAGEVATHTGWSLRQISRYLNKYLGVSLRTYLNIQKVYAAYIPIREGTFSAKEGFCDQSHLIKQIRKHTGHTPTSLYSSQNDRFIQLKNIKKK
;
A
#
# COMPACT_ATOMS: atom_id res chain seq x y z
N MET A 1 3.46 20.23 -4.40
CA MET A 1 3.02 19.30 -5.45
C MET A 1 1.58 18.83 -5.19
N LYS A 2 0.60 19.23 -6.01
CA LYS A 2 -0.77 18.67 -5.99
C LYS A 2 -0.95 17.73 -7.19
N ARG A 3 -0.21 16.63 -7.22
CA ARG A 3 -0.26 15.64 -8.31
C ARG A 3 -0.86 14.34 -7.79
N GLU A 4 -1.63 13.67 -8.63
CA GLU A 4 -2.21 12.37 -8.32
C GLU A 4 -1.17 11.26 -8.48
N MET A 5 -1.11 10.31 -7.52
CA MET A 5 -0.15 9.19 -7.59
C MET A 5 -0.37 8.31 -8.80
N ALA A 6 -1.60 8.28 -9.34
CA ALA A 6 -1.93 7.57 -10.57
C ALA A 6 -0.99 7.94 -11.74
N SER A 7 -0.58 9.20 -11.81
CA SER A 7 0.32 9.69 -12.86
C SER A 7 1.80 9.32 -12.66
N LEU A 8 2.13 8.69 -11.52
CA LEU A 8 3.45 8.16 -11.19
C LEU A 8 3.46 6.62 -11.19
N LEU A 9 2.40 5.97 -11.71
CA LEU A 9 2.37 4.52 -11.80
C LEU A 9 3.57 4.01 -12.59
N GLN A 10 4.34 3.10 -11.97
CA GLN A 10 5.51 2.45 -12.57
C GLN A 10 6.53 3.45 -13.13
N SER A 11 6.56 4.66 -12.57
CA SER A 11 7.47 5.72 -12.95
C SER A 11 7.93 6.48 -11.72
N GLN A 12 8.91 7.36 -11.92
CA GLN A 12 9.42 8.25 -10.90
C GLN A 12 9.41 9.67 -11.45
N SER A 13 9.30 10.64 -10.55
CA SER A 13 9.50 12.05 -10.87
C SER A 13 10.64 12.58 -10.02
N MET A 14 11.58 13.28 -10.66
CA MET A 14 12.56 14.07 -9.94
C MET A 14 11.84 15.24 -9.27
N LEU A 15 12.16 15.47 -8.00
CA LEU A 15 11.73 16.65 -7.25
C LEU A 15 12.87 17.67 -7.25
N ASP A 16 12.53 18.93 -7.03
CA ASP A 16 13.53 19.99 -6.88
C ASP A 16 14.47 19.66 -5.72
N SER A 17 15.75 20.03 -5.84
CA SER A 17 16.78 19.76 -4.82
C SER A 17 16.50 20.42 -3.47
N GLY A 18 15.69 21.48 -3.46
CA GLY A 18 15.19 22.15 -2.26
C GLY A 18 13.73 21.83 -1.94
N PHE A 19 13.16 20.74 -2.46
CA PHE A 19 11.80 20.33 -2.14
C PHE A 19 11.60 20.25 -0.62
N TRP A 20 10.52 20.81 -0.09
CA TRP A 20 10.29 21.01 1.37
C TRP A 20 11.26 21.95 2.09
N GLY A 21 12.08 22.71 1.37
CA GLY A 21 13.06 23.62 1.96
C GLY A 21 14.25 22.88 2.58
N ILE A 22 14.49 21.62 2.20
CA ILE A 22 15.55 20.79 2.79
C ILE A 22 16.95 21.36 2.60
N SER A 23 17.14 22.28 1.65
CA SER A 23 18.42 22.96 1.42
C SER A 23 18.85 23.83 2.58
N ASP A 24 17.90 24.30 3.40
CA ASP A 24 18.16 25.18 4.54
C ASP A 24 18.18 24.41 5.87
N PHE A 25 18.09 23.07 5.83
CA PHE A 25 17.98 22.27 7.04
C PHE A 25 19.32 22.14 7.74
N ASP A 26 19.28 22.19 9.07
CA ASP A 26 20.41 21.82 9.89
C ASP A 26 20.71 20.31 9.74
N ILE A 27 21.91 20.00 9.23
CA ILE A 27 22.44 18.65 9.02
C ILE A 27 23.54 18.29 10.04
N SER A 28 23.71 19.09 11.09
CA SER A 28 24.74 18.87 12.13
C SER A 28 24.52 17.57 12.92
N SER A 29 23.28 17.10 13.03
CA SER A 29 22.93 15.80 13.60
C SER A 29 21.72 15.17 12.92
N LEU A 30 21.61 13.85 13.02
CA LEU A 30 20.44 13.12 12.52
C LEU A 30 19.16 13.56 13.24
N GLU A 31 19.25 13.79 14.54
CA GLU A 31 18.14 14.23 15.38
C GLU A 31 17.61 15.60 14.92
N ALA A 32 18.51 16.57 14.68
CA ALA A 32 18.13 17.90 14.20
C ALA A 32 17.44 17.82 12.83
N TYR A 33 17.98 17.00 11.91
CA TYR A 33 17.39 16.81 10.58
C TYR A 33 16.00 16.16 10.65
N VAL A 34 15.83 15.12 11.46
CA VAL A 34 14.54 14.43 11.64
C VAL A 34 13.49 15.38 12.20
N LEU A 35 13.81 16.17 13.23
CA LEU A 35 12.87 17.14 13.83
C LEU A 35 12.38 18.18 12.82
N GLN A 36 13.24 18.64 11.92
CA GLN A 36 12.88 19.60 10.88
C GLN A 36 11.94 18.97 9.84
N ILE A 37 12.22 17.73 9.40
CA ILE A 37 11.34 16.96 8.52
C ILE A 37 9.97 16.73 9.18
N GLU A 38 9.93 16.33 10.45
CA GLU A 38 8.70 16.12 11.22
C GLU A 38 7.85 17.41 11.33
N LYS A 39 8.50 18.55 11.56
CA LYS A 39 7.85 19.86 11.61
C LYS A 39 7.19 20.20 10.28
N VAL A 40 7.89 19.99 9.16
CA VAL A 40 7.33 20.21 7.81
C VAL A 40 6.14 19.29 7.56
N MET A 41 6.26 17.98 7.83
CA MET A 41 5.18 17.03 7.63
C MET A 41 3.95 17.38 8.48
N SER A 42 4.15 17.72 9.74
CA SER A 42 3.07 18.11 10.66
C SER A 42 2.35 19.39 10.18
N GLY A 43 3.10 20.37 9.68
CA GLY A 43 2.54 21.58 9.07
C GLY A 43 1.65 21.24 7.86
N ILE A 44 2.11 20.35 6.98
CA ILE A 44 1.33 19.92 5.81
C ILE A 44 0.04 19.19 6.24
N LEU A 45 0.10 18.32 7.25
CA LEU A 45 -1.05 17.54 7.71
C LEU A 45 -2.11 18.42 8.39
N THR A 46 -1.68 19.42 9.17
CA THR A 46 -2.57 20.34 9.90
C THR A 46 -3.23 21.39 9.01
N GLN A 47 -2.59 21.75 7.90
CA GLN A 47 -3.14 22.67 6.89
C GLN A 47 -4.10 21.99 5.89
N GLY A 48 -4.22 20.66 5.93
CA GLY A 48 -5.12 19.92 5.06
C GLY A 48 -6.59 20.14 5.40
N ASN A 49 -7.43 20.39 4.40
CA ASN A 49 -8.89 20.35 4.57
C ASN A 49 -9.31 19.03 5.22
N GLN A 50 -10.33 19.08 6.09
CA GLN A 50 -10.87 17.85 6.68
C GLN A 50 -11.18 16.81 5.60
N ILE A 51 -10.62 15.62 5.78
CA ILE A 51 -10.84 14.50 4.88
C ILE A 51 -12.33 14.14 4.98
N LYS A 52 -13.04 14.19 3.85
CA LYS A 52 -14.45 13.79 3.79
C LYS A 52 -14.63 12.39 4.38
N GLU A 53 -15.52 12.27 5.35
CA GLU A 53 -15.74 11.05 6.16
C GLU A 53 -15.89 9.78 5.31
N LYS A 54 -16.67 9.84 4.22
CA LYS A 54 -16.88 8.71 3.32
C LYS A 54 -15.61 8.18 2.64
N LYS A 55 -14.64 9.06 2.33
CA LYS A 55 -13.34 8.63 1.77
C LYS A 55 -12.52 7.87 2.82
N LEU A 56 -12.55 8.37 4.06
CA LEU A 56 -11.88 7.75 5.19
C LEU A 56 -12.50 6.39 5.54
N GLN A 57 -13.82 6.26 5.46
CA GLN A 57 -14.52 5.00 5.64
C GLN A 57 -14.09 3.97 4.59
N LEU A 58 -14.04 4.34 3.30
CA LEU A 58 -13.55 3.46 2.24
C LEU A 58 -12.11 3.01 2.50
N THR A 59 -11.18 3.92 2.77
CA THR A 59 -9.77 3.56 2.98
C THR A 59 -9.59 2.69 4.24
N LYS A 60 -10.28 3.01 5.34
CA LYS A 60 -10.28 2.18 6.56
C LYS A 60 -10.80 0.77 6.30
N LEU A 61 -11.93 0.63 5.58
CA LEU A 61 -12.50 -0.68 5.25
C LEU A 61 -11.51 -1.50 4.41
N LEU A 62 -10.98 -0.91 3.35
CA LEU A 62 -10.02 -1.58 2.47
C LEU A 62 -8.77 -2.04 3.23
N TYR A 63 -8.24 -1.22 4.14
CA TYR A 63 -7.05 -1.56 4.94
C TYR A 63 -7.32 -2.61 6.02
N LYS A 64 -8.53 -2.64 6.59
CA LYS A 64 -8.92 -3.64 7.60
C LYS A 64 -9.22 -5.01 6.98
N SER A 65 -9.74 -5.04 5.74
CA SER A 65 -10.13 -6.28 5.07
C SER A 65 -8.97 -7.20 4.66
N ASN A 66 -7.73 -6.69 4.61
CA ASN A 66 -6.56 -7.40 4.06
C ASN A 66 -6.82 -8.03 2.67
N GLY A 67 -7.71 -7.44 1.86
CA GLY A 67 -8.08 -7.96 0.55
C GLY A 67 -9.10 -9.12 0.56
N ASN A 68 -9.55 -9.56 1.74
CA ASN A 68 -10.58 -10.57 1.91
C ASN A 68 -11.98 -9.93 2.03
N ILE A 69 -12.37 -9.19 0.99
CA ILE A 69 -13.70 -8.59 0.85
C ILE A 69 -14.03 -8.51 -0.63
N SER A 70 -15.28 -8.76 -1.01
CA SER A 70 -15.74 -8.62 -2.38
C SER A 70 -15.98 -7.16 -2.75
N ALA A 71 -15.97 -6.86 -4.05
CA ALA A 71 -16.30 -5.52 -4.53
C ALA A 71 -17.72 -5.09 -4.14
N GLY A 72 -18.67 -6.03 -4.13
CA GLY A 72 -20.05 -5.79 -3.72
C GLY A 72 -20.16 -5.41 -2.25
N GLU A 73 -19.49 -6.13 -1.36
CA GLU A 73 -19.47 -5.82 0.06
C GLU A 73 -18.83 -4.44 0.34
N VAL A 74 -17.76 -4.07 -0.38
CA VAL A 74 -17.18 -2.73 -0.28
C VAL A 74 -18.21 -1.66 -0.66
N ALA A 75 -18.98 -1.87 -1.74
CA ALA A 75 -20.02 -0.94 -2.16
C ALA A 75 -21.13 -0.80 -1.11
N THR A 76 -21.62 -1.93 -0.59
CA THR A 76 -22.65 -1.99 0.45
C THR A 76 -22.21 -1.26 1.73
N HIS A 77 -21.01 -1.56 2.24
CA HIS A 77 -20.52 -0.98 3.50
C HIS A 77 -20.19 0.51 3.41
N THR A 78 -19.79 1.00 2.23
CA THR A 78 -19.40 2.41 2.06
C THR A 78 -20.53 3.28 1.51
N GLY A 79 -21.61 2.66 1.02
CA GLY A 79 -22.69 3.35 0.30
C GLY A 79 -22.24 3.95 -1.03
N TRP A 80 -21.11 3.52 -1.58
CA TRP A 80 -20.61 3.97 -2.87
C TRP A 80 -20.91 2.92 -3.94
N SER A 81 -21.32 3.36 -5.12
CA SER A 81 -21.34 2.49 -6.29
C SER A 81 -19.94 2.03 -6.67
N LEU A 82 -19.85 0.86 -7.31
CA LEU A 82 -18.60 0.34 -7.87
C LEU A 82 -17.91 1.33 -8.83
N ARG A 83 -18.70 2.12 -9.57
CA ARG A 83 -18.19 3.17 -10.47
C ARG A 83 -17.54 4.31 -9.69
N GLN A 84 -18.14 4.75 -8.58
CA GLN A 84 -17.56 5.78 -7.71
C GLN A 84 -16.26 5.30 -7.07
N ILE A 85 -16.23 4.06 -6.56
CA ILE A 85 -15.01 3.47 -5.98
C ILE A 85 -13.92 3.38 -7.04
N SER A 86 -14.24 2.86 -8.22
CA SER A 86 -13.28 2.71 -9.31
C SER A 86 -12.73 4.06 -9.78
N ARG A 87 -13.58 5.08 -9.97
CA ARG A 87 -13.13 6.43 -10.31
C ARG A 87 -12.19 6.99 -9.24
N TYR A 88 -12.50 6.78 -7.97
CA TYR A 88 -11.67 7.26 -6.88
C TYR A 88 -10.30 6.59 -6.84
N LEU A 89 -10.25 5.25 -6.88
CA LEU A 89 -9.00 4.52 -6.84
C LEU A 89 -8.15 4.76 -8.09
N ASN A 90 -8.75 4.81 -9.29
CA ASN A 90 -8.01 5.16 -10.50
C ASN A 90 -7.48 6.59 -10.45
N LYS A 91 -8.26 7.56 -9.95
CA LYS A 91 -7.81 8.95 -9.82
C LYS A 91 -6.63 9.07 -8.87
N TYR A 92 -6.73 8.52 -7.66
CA TYR A 92 -5.72 8.77 -6.63
C TYR A 92 -4.57 7.76 -6.62
N LEU A 93 -4.80 6.50 -7.00
CA LEU A 93 -3.81 5.41 -6.96
C LEU A 93 -3.51 4.81 -8.34
N GLY A 94 -4.33 5.08 -9.35
CA GLY A 94 -4.17 4.52 -10.70
C GLY A 94 -4.56 3.04 -10.82
N VAL A 95 -5.17 2.44 -9.79
CA VAL A 95 -5.51 1.02 -9.78
C VAL A 95 -7.00 0.78 -9.61
N SER A 96 -7.49 -0.32 -10.18
CA SER A 96 -8.85 -0.80 -9.94
C SER A 96 -9.01 -1.32 -8.50
N LEU A 97 -10.27 -1.36 -8.00
CA LEU A 97 -10.57 -1.98 -6.70
C LEU A 97 -10.10 -3.44 -6.63
N ARG A 98 -10.34 -4.21 -7.70
CA ARG A 98 -9.90 -5.61 -7.77
C ARG A 98 -8.38 -5.74 -7.67
N THR A 99 -7.65 -4.87 -8.36
CA THR A 99 -6.18 -4.83 -8.29
C THR A 99 -5.71 -4.48 -6.88
N TYR A 100 -6.30 -3.46 -6.27
CA TYR A 100 -5.98 -3.03 -4.91
C TYR A 100 -6.20 -4.17 -3.89
N LEU A 101 -7.37 -4.80 -3.91
CA LEU A 101 -7.70 -5.91 -3.01
C LEU A 101 -6.74 -7.09 -3.20
N ASN A 102 -6.36 -7.38 -4.45
CA ASN A 102 -5.40 -8.44 -4.75
C ASN A 102 -3.99 -8.13 -4.22
N ILE A 103 -3.54 -6.87 -4.29
CA ILE A 103 -2.26 -6.44 -3.69
C ILE A 103 -2.29 -6.66 -2.18
N GLN A 104 -3.35 -6.23 -1.50
CA GLN A 104 -3.52 -6.43 -0.05
C GLN A 104 -3.53 -7.92 0.33
N LYS A 105 -4.22 -8.74 -0.46
CA LYS A 105 -4.30 -10.18 -0.25
C LYS A 105 -2.95 -10.88 -0.38
N VAL A 106 -2.19 -10.53 -1.41
CA VAL A 106 -0.82 -11.02 -1.62
C VAL A 106 0.10 -10.59 -0.49
N TYR A 107 -0.01 -9.33 -0.05
CA TYR A 107 0.73 -8.82 1.10
C TYR A 107 0.38 -9.56 2.40
N ALA A 108 -0.89 -9.91 2.62
CA ALA A 108 -1.28 -10.73 3.76
C ALA A 108 -0.70 -12.16 3.70
N ALA A 109 -0.60 -12.74 2.50
CA ALA A 109 -0.01 -14.06 2.28
C ALA A 109 1.51 -14.11 2.53
N TYR A 110 2.20 -12.97 2.52
CA TYR A 110 3.62 -12.90 2.86
C TYR A 110 3.94 -13.31 4.30
N ILE A 111 3.04 -13.06 5.25
CA ILE A 111 3.21 -13.47 6.66
C ILE A 111 3.37 -15.00 6.78
N PRO A 112 2.39 -15.83 6.38
CA PRO A 112 2.52 -17.28 6.49
C PRO A 112 3.65 -17.83 5.61
N ILE A 113 3.91 -17.24 4.44
CA ILE A 113 5.02 -17.66 3.58
C ILE A 113 6.35 -17.51 4.31
N ARG A 114 6.58 -16.39 5.01
CA ARG A 114 7.77 -16.19 5.85
C ARG A 114 7.87 -17.20 6.99
N GLU A 115 6.74 -17.62 7.54
CA GLU A 115 6.63 -18.64 8.60
C GLU A 115 6.75 -20.09 8.06
N GLY A 116 7.01 -20.28 6.76
CA GLY A 116 7.15 -21.61 6.15
C GLY A 116 5.82 -22.29 5.79
N THR A 117 4.71 -21.56 5.85
CA THR A 117 3.38 -22.05 5.46
C THR A 117 3.06 -21.63 4.03
N PHE A 118 2.90 -22.61 3.14
CA PHE A 118 2.69 -22.37 1.70
C PHE A 118 1.28 -22.66 1.20
N SER A 119 0.39 -23.15 2.05
CA SER A 119 -0.98 -23.48 1.68
C SER A 119 -1.83 -22.24 1.39
N ALA A 120 -2.76 -22.36 0.45
CA ALA A 120 -3.78 -21.36 0.19
C ALA A 120 -4.56 -21.04 1.46
N LYS A 121 -4.60 -19.75 1.81
CA LYS A 121 -5.47 -19.21 2.88
C LYS A 121 -6.72 -18.56 2.29
N GLU A 122 -7.59 -18.09 3.17
CA GLU A 122 -8.79 -17.32 2.81
C GLU A 122 -8.51 -16.27 1.73
N GLY A 123 -9.42 -16.21 0.76
CA GLY A 123 -9.34 -15.31 -0.38
C GLY A 123 -8.61 -15.87 -1.61
N PHE A 124 -7.94 -17.02 -1.52
CA PHE A 124 -7.46 -17.77 -2.69
C PHE A 124 -8.39 -18.94 -3.00
N CYS A 125 -8.63 -19.20 -4.28
CA CYS A 125 -9.53 -20.28 -4.71
C CYS A 125 -8.92 -21.66 -4.46
N ASP A 126 -7.62 -21.77 -4.71
CA ASP A 126 -6.83 -22.98 -4.55
C ASP A 126 -5.33 -22.62 -4.49
N GLN A 127 -4.50 -23.65 -4.33
CA GLN A 127 -3.05 -23.51 -4.26
C GLN A 127 -2.44 -22.92 -5.56
N SER A 128 -2.97 -23.30 -6.71
CA SER A 128 -2.52 -22.81 -8.01
C SER A 128 -2.79 -21.32 -8.16
N HIS A 129 -3.95 -20.85 -7.66
CA HIS A 129 -4.33 -19.45 -7.63
C HIS A 129 -3.39 -18.66 -6.71
N LEU A 130 -3.06 -19.17 -5.50
CA LEU A 130 -2.06 -18.55 -4.63
C LEU A 130 -0.72 -18.39 -5.37
N ILE A 131 -0.16 -19.49 -5.90
CA ILE A 131 1.14 -19.47 -6.58
C ILE A 131 1.14 -18.48 -7.74
N LYS A 132 0.08 -18.47 -8.56
CA LYS A 132 -0.06 -17.55 -9.70
C LYS A 132 -0.05 -16.09 -9.25
N GLN A 133 -0.78 -15.75 -8.19
CA GLN A 133 -0.81 -14.36 -7.69
C GLN A 133 0.54 -13.95 -7.10
N ILE A 134 1.17 -14.80 -6.27
CA ILE A 134 2.49 -14.50 -5.70
C ILE A 134 3.52 -14.26 -6.82
N ARG A 135 3.60 -15.17 -7.80
CA ARG A 135 4.51 -15.01 -8.95
C ARG A 135 4.25 -13.75 -9.75
N LYS A 136 2.99 -13.36 -9.93
CA LYS A 136 2.62 -12.14 -10.66
C LYS A 136 3.17 -10.88 -9.98
N HIS A 137 3.22 -10.85 -8.65
CA HIS A 137 3.65 -9.67 -7.89
C HIS A 137 5.13 -9.66 -7.52
N THR A 138 5.74 -10.84 -7.34
CA THR A 138 7.13 -10.94 -6.88
C THR A 138 8.08 -11.50 -7.93
N GLY A 139 7.58 -12.17 -8.97
CA GLY A 139 8.39 -12.98 -9.89
C GLY A 139 8.77 -14.36 -9.34
N HIS A 140 8.43 -14.68 -8.08
CA HIS A 140 8.87 -15.89 -7.38
C HIS A 140 7.69 -16.73 -6.87
N THR A 141 7.94 -18.03 -6.63
CA THR A 141 6.97 -18.90 -5.95
C THR A 141 7.00 -18.66 -4.43
N PRO A 142 5.93 -19.05 -3.69
CA PRO A 142 5.93 -18.99 -2.22
C PRO A 142 7.17 -19.63 -1.58
N THR A 143 7.55 -20.83 -2.03
CA THR A 143 8.73 -21.55 -1.53
C THR A 143 10.03 -20.80 -1.84
N SER A 144 10.17 -20.26 -3.06
CA SER A 144 11.34 -19.46 -3.43
C SER A 144 11.45 -18.18 -2.59
N LEU A 145 10.33 -17.53 -2.26
CA LEU A 145 10.32 -16.38 -1.36
C LEU A 145 10.80 -16.75 0.05
N TYR A 146 10.36 -17.90 0.58
CA TYR A 146 10.81 -18.38 1.89
C TYR A 146 12.31 -18.68 1.93
N SER A 147 12.85 -19.33 0.88
CA SER A 147 14.29 -19.61 0.80
C SER A 147 15.15 -18.36 0.57
N SER A 148 14.56 -17.26 0.08
CA SER A 148 15.25 -16.02 -0.28
C SER A 148 15.03 -14.88 0.72
N GLN A 149 14.65 -15.21 1.96
CA GLN A 149 14.41 -14.26 3.07
C GLN A 149 15.60 -13.34 3.38
N ASN A 150 16.78 -13.62 2.83
CA ASN A 150 18.00 -13.04 3.35
C ASN A 150 18.29 -11.62 2.91
N ASP A 151 17.76 -11.04 1.81
CA ASP A 151 17.90 -9.58 1.53
C ASP A 151 17.01 -8.97 0.44
N ARG A 152 16.49 -9.77 -0.51
CA ARG A 152 15.78 -9.22 -1.69
C ARG A 152 14.41 -8.62 -1.37
N PHE A 153 13.80 -9.01 -0.26
CA PHE A 153 12.45 -8.60 0.11
C PHE A 153 12.45 -7.98 1.50
N ILE A 154 12.95 -6.74 1.61
CA ILE A 154 12.91 -5.95 2.85
C ILE A 154 11.48 -5.88 3.41
N GLN A 155 10.48 -5.82 2.54
CA GLN A 155 9.06 -5.87 2.92
C GLN A 155 8.69 -7.17 3.66
N LEU A 156 9.21 -8.33 3.23
CA LEU A 156 8.98 -9.61 3.93
C LEU A 156 9.60 -9.61 5.33
N LYS A 157 10.82 -9.07 5.49
CA LYS A 157 11.51 -9.00 6.79
C LYS A 157 10.73 -8.17 7.81
N ASN A 158 10.21 -7.01 7.40
CA ASN A 158 9.65 -6.01 8.33
C ASN A 158 8.13 -6.10 8.52
N ILE A 159 7.46 -7.06 7.87
CA ILE A 159 6.03 -7.28 8.06
C ILE A 159 5.75 -7.66 9.52
N LYS A 160 4.97 -6.81 10.21
CA LYS A 160 4.45 -7.11 11.56
C LYS A 160 3.17 -7.93 11.44
N LYS A 161 3.01 -8.92 12.31
CA LYS A 161 1.72 -9.57 12.52
C LYS A 161 0.78 -8.54 13.14
N LYS A 162 -0.37 -8.30 12.51
CA LYS A 162 -1.44 -7.48 13.09
C LYS A 162 -2.19 -8.30 14.13
#